data_AF-A0AAJ5C5L2-F1
#
_entry.id   AF-A0AAJ5C5L2-F1
#
_cell.length_a   1.000
_cell.length_b   1.000
_cell.length_c   1.000
_cell.angle_alpha   90.00
_cell.angle_beta   90.00
_cell.angle_gamma   90.00
#
_symmetry.space_group_name_H-M   'P 1'
#
loop_
_entity.id
_entity.type
_entity.pdbx_description
1 polymer ?
#
loop_
_entity_poly.entity_id
_entity_poly.type
_entity_poly.pdbx_seq_one_letter_code
_entity_poly.pdbx_strand_id
1 'polypeptide(L)'
;MKTAFVSFPGAEYTQAAAVRATLKVIAPHGWDIQVGDGAHCALGRHNAQHADESFAAPSGRDLYLVDYDLLPFENLLPGPSSSFRGKLPQCSSYIIRKALIRKHYLANALNTYAVKLPPGPAADRFRTCTPRTWHLEIQFADELDELLMDDLYDLAELLEANQGALDDDRQDDVKWFILKPGMADRGNGIRMFSTLDQLQTIFEEFEPESDGEDEHEEAEAGADRDHAAYVGKDTSVMASQLRHFVIQEYIQSPLLVDPVSPADGSLATLTSHKLHIGDEASCGARKFHLRAYVLCVAGLAVYLHDDMLTLFAPLAYQSPTEATVRDLRCHLTNTCLQQDGSLAVGNDARPKEENVFLWTDLVGSPFYTANTSTTIQDSSQQLSQQMIEEVRRKAAEVIGASFEAAAKAGSIHWQMWPNAFEVFGVDLLVGYDDNVDAGKGENKELKVWLLEVNAQPDFAQTGARLSAVIDRLFERVCEIAVLPYHADAGSGDKDVTWKVGESRDGTTLCFREELGRGF
;
A
#
# COMPACT_ATOMS: atom_id res chain seq x y z
N MET A 1 27.16 16.11 22.86
CA MET A 1 26.18 15.04 23.12
C MET A 1 25.24 15.03 21.94
N LYS A 2 24.99 13.87 21.31
CA LYS A 2 24.10 13.79 20.14
C LYS A 2 22.65 13.94 20.59
N THR A 3 21.82 14.55 19.77
CA THR A 3 20.42 14.85 20.10
C THR A 3 19.48 14.28 19.04
N ALA A 4 18.40 13.63 19.49
CA ALA A 4 17.33 13.15 18.63
C ALA A 4 16.01 13.83 18.98
N PHE A 5 15.23 14.20 17.98
CA PHE A 5 13.89 14.75 18.16
C PHE A 5 12.84 13.83 17.53
N VAL A 6 11.82 13.46 18.32
CA VAL A 6 10.76 12.50 17.93
C VAL A 6 9.38 13.13 18.06
N SER A 7 8.63 13.20 16.96
CA SER A 7 7.30 13.83 16.94
C SER A 7 6.44 13.42 15.73
N PHE A 8 5.34 12.72 16.01
CA PHE A 8 4.28 12.35 15.06
C PHE A 8 2.91 12.77 15.60
N PRO A 9 2.54 14.06 15.50
CA PRO A 9 1.22 14.55 15.92
C PRO A 9 0.10 13.84 15.17
N GLY A 10 -1.00 13.52 15.86
CA GLY A 10 -2.14 12.82 15.26
C GLY A 10 -1.94 11.30 15.05
N ALA A 11 -0.71 10.79 15.21
CA ALA A 11 -0.40 9.36 15.09
C ALA A 11 0.16 8.80 16.41
N GLU A 12 -0.68 8.72 17.45
CA GLU A 12 -0.28 8.31 18.80
C GLU A 12 0.45 6.97 18.85
N TYR A 13 -0.02 6.02 18.03
CA TYR A 13 0.56 4.69 17.94
C TYR A 13 2.00 4.73 17.41
N THR A 14 2.22 5.46 16.30
CA THR A 14 3.54 5.69 15.69
C THR A 14 4.46 6.44 16.65
N GLN A 15 3.95 7.50 17.28
CA GLN A 15 4.67 8.29 18.27
C GLN A 15 5.19 7.40 19.41
N ALA A 16 4.32 6.56 19.98
CA ALA A 16 4.70 5.71 21.10
C ALA A 16 5.75 4.65 20.70
N ALA A 17 5.61 4.01 19.53
CA ALA A 17 6.57 3.02 19.03
C ALA A 17 7.94 3.65 18.73
N ALA A 18 7.97 4.80 18.06
CA ALA A 18 9.19 5.54 17.75
C ALA A 18 9.93 5.99 19.02
N VAL A 19 9.21 6.50 20.02
CA VAL A 19 9.80 6.89 21.32
C VAL A 19 10.35 5.68 22.06
N ARG A 20 9.63 4.56 22.10
CA ARG A 20 10.13 3.32 22.74
C ARG A 20 11.40 2.82 22.08
N ALA A 21 11.45 2.78 20.75
CA ALA A 21 12.61 2.31 20.00
C ALA A 21 13.84 3.22 20.21
N THR A 22 13.67 4.54 20.14
CA THR A 22 14.77 5.51 20.36
C THR A 22 15.30 5.43 21.79
N LEU A 23 14.44 5.30 22.81
CA LEU A 23 14.87 5.10 24.19
C LEU A 23 15.59 3.76 24.41
N LYS A 24 15.17 2.69 23.73
CA LYS A 24 15.75 1.35 23.89
C LYS A 24 17.08 1.20 23.15
N VAL A 25 17.18 1.71 21.92
CA VAL A 25 18.32 1.46 21.02
C VAL A 25 19.31 2.62 21.04
N ILE A 26 18.82 3.86 20.98
CA ILE A 26 19.67 5.05 20.77
C ILE A 26 20.14 5.65 22.11
N ALA A 27 19.27 5.78 23.11
CA ALA A 27 19.63 6.38 24.40
C ALA A 27 20.83 5.69 25.12
N PRO A 28 21.00 4.35 25.09
CA PRO A 28 22.18 3.69 25.66
C PRO A 28 23.52 4.12 25.04
N HIS A 29 23.50 4.73 23.85
CA HIS A 29 24.67 5.27 23.16
C HIS A 29 24.99 6.73 23.57
N GLY A 30 24.37 7.24 24.64
CA GLY A 30 24.64 8.58 25.20
C GLY A 30 23.96 9.72 24.45
N TRP A 31 22.83 9.44 23.79
CA TRP A 31 22.02 10.43 23.09
C TRP A 31 20.99 11.06 24.01
N ASP A 32 20.72 12.35 23.81
CA ASP A 32 19.61 13.06 24.43
C ASP A 32 18.37 12.95 23.54
N ILE A 33 17.31 12.31 24.03
CA ILE A 33 16.06 12.07 23.28
C ILE A 33 15.03 13.10 23.71
N GLN A 34 14.57 13.91 22.76
CA GLN A 34 13.58 14.94 22.98
C GLN A 34 12.30 14.59 22.25
N VAL A 35 11.19 14.59 22.99
CA VAL A 35 9.87 14.20 22.48
C VAL A 35 9.03 15.46 22.31
N GLY A 36 8.48 15.66 21.11
CA GLY A 36 7.55 16.76 20.83
C GLY A 36 6.19 16.52 21.47
N ASP A 37 5.50 17.58 21.89
CA ASP A 37 4.18 17.49 22.51
C ASP A 37 3.10 17.40 21.43
N GLY A 38 2.10 16.55 21.61
CA GLY A 38 1.11 16.20 20.57
C GLY A 38 0.24 17.37 20.06
N ALA A 39 0.29 18.53 20.73
CA ALA A 39 -0.42 19.75 20.35
C ALA A 39 0.50 20.91 19.91
N HIS A 40 1.80 20.86 20.22
CA HIS A 40 2.75 21.93 19.94
C HIS A 40 4.15 21.37 19.68
N CYS A 41 4.75 21.75 18.55
CA CYS A 41 6.15 21.49 18.21
C CYS A 41 7.18 22.14 19.16
N ALA A 42 6.74 22.79 20.25
CA ALA A 42 7.59 23.50 21.18
C ALA A 42 7.74 22.73 22.50
N LEU A 43 8.98 22.52 22.91
CA LEU A 43 9.33 22.20 24.30
C LEU A 43 8.72 23.30 25.20
N GLY A 44 7.90 22.92 26.18
CA GLY A 44 7.07 23.85 26.95
C GLY A 44 7.79 25.07 27.56
N ARG A 45 7.13 26.23 27.39
CA ARG A 45 7.18 27.50 28.16
C ARG A 45 8.54 28.07 28.59
N HIS A 46 8.98 29.12 27.88
CA HIS A 46 9.22 30.45 28.47
C HIS A 46 9.35 31.51 27.37
N ASN A 47 8.72 32.67 27.61
CA ASN A 47 8.74 33.91 26.83
C ASN A 47 7.87 33.96 25.57
N ALA A 48 6.58 34.17 25.82
CA ALA A 48 5.71 34.89 24.91
C ALA A 48 6.28 36.31 24.69
N GLN A 49 6.87 36.55 23.52
CA GLN A 49 6.90 37.89 22.91
C GLN A 49 7.31 37.92 21.44
N HIS A 50 7.84 36.83 20.86
CA HIS A 50 8.03 36.69 19.42
C HIS A 50 7.90 35.22 19.00
N ALA A 51 6.67 34.70 18.96
CA ALA A 51 6.40 33.39 18.36
C ALA A 51 5.94 33.64 16.93
N ASP A 52 6.88 33.60 15.98
CA ASP A 52 6.52 33.09 14.66
C ASP A 52 6.02 31.66 14.91
N GLU A 53 4.75 31.40 14.62
CA GLU A 53 4.13 30.08 14.77
C GLU A 53 4.71 29.11 13.74
N SER A 54 5.99 28.75 13.88
CA SER A 54 6.59 27.71 13.06
C SER A 54 6.10 26.36 13.58
N PHE A 55 5.22 25.71 12.81
CA PHE A 55 4.84 24.30 12.98
C PHE A 55 6.01 23.32 12.71
N ALA A 56 7.25 23.80 12.58
CA ALA A 56 8.40 22.98 12.25
C ALA A 56 9.13 22.44 13.50
N ALA A 57 9.79 21.29 13.35
CA ALA A 57 10.66 20.74 14.38
C ALA A 57 11.84 21.69 14.71
N PRO A 58 12.31 21.71 15.97
CA PRO A 58 13.39 22.61 16.40
C PRO A 58 14.69 22.36 15.63
N SER A 59 15.35 23.43 15.18
CA SER A 59 16.65 23.36 14.50
C SER A 59 17.78 22.88 15.43
N GLY A 60 18.86 22.34 14.83
CA GLY A 60 20.09 22.01 15.56
C GLY A 60 20.12 20.62 16.19
N ARG A 61 19.32 19.68 15.68
CA ARG A 61 19.33 18.27 16.10
C ARG A 61 20.18 17.43 15.18
N ASP A 62 20.70 16.31 15.71
CA ASP A 62 21.46 15.35 14.90
C ASP A 62 20.53 14.39 14.16
N LEU A 63 19.38 14.03 14.76
CA LEU A 63 18.37 13.14 14.20
C LEU A 63 16.96 13.73 14.32
N TYR A 64 16.23 13.70 13.22
CA TYR A 64 14.81 14.03 13.13
C TYR A 64 14.01 12.78 12.77
N LEU A 65 13.28 12.25 13.74
CA LEU A 65 12.30 11.16 13.55
C LEU A 65 10.90 11.75 13.72
N VAL A 66 10.43 12.44 12.68
CA VAL A 66 9.22 13.24 12.75
C VAL A 66 8.34 13.07 11.52
N ASP A 67 7.09 13.54 11.63
CA ASP A 67 6.16 13.65 10.51
C ASP A 67 6.76 14.49 9.37
N TYR A 68 6.43 14.12 8.12
CA TYR A 68 6.94 14.76 6.90
C TYR A 68 6.73 16.27 6.91
N ASP A 69 5.55 16.75 7.32
CA ASP A 69 5.21 18.18 7.28
C ASP A 69 5.97 19.01 8.34
N LEU A 70 6.55 18.34 9.35
CA LEU A 70 7.28 18.99 10.45
C LEU A 70 8.79 19.00 10.22
N LEU A 71 9.27 18.29 9.19
CA LEU A 71 10.70 18.21 8.89
C LEU A 71 11.23 19.57 8.43
N PRO A 72 12.32 20.10 9.03
CA PRO A 72 12.91 21.38 8.65
C PRO A 72 13.80 21.21 7.42
N PHE A 73 13.22 20.84 6.29
CA PHE A 73 13.90 20.47 5.05
C PHE A 73 14.93 21.49 4.56
N GLU A 74 14.66 22.78 4.74
CA GLU A 74 15.60 23.87 4.39
C GLU A 74 16.93 23.77 5.14
N ASN A 75 16.91 23.29 6.39
CA ASN A 75 18.09 23.12 7.24
C ASN A 75 18.78 21.76 7.05
N LEU A 76 18.08 20.80 6.42
CA LEU A 76 18.57 19.46 6.14
C LEU A 76 19.32 19.38 4.80
N LEU A 77 19.12 20.38 3.94
CA LEU A 77 19.86 20.57 2.69
C LEU A 77 21.23 21.20 2.95
N PRO A 78 22.29 20.75 2.26
CA PRO A 78 23.53 21.49 2.22
C PRO A 78 23.30 22.80 1.45
N GLY A 79 23.22 23.91 2.19
CA GLY A 79 23.19 25.24 1.58
C GLY A 79 24.52 25.58 0.87
N PRO A 80 24.51 26.48 -0.13
CA PRO A 80 25.72 26.88 -0.87
C PRO A 80 26.79 27.58 0.00
N SER A 81 26.42 28.00 1.21
CA SER A 81 27.29 28.66 2.19
C SER A 81 27.55 27.79 3.43
N SER A 82 27.08 26.54 3.46
CA SER A 82 27.23 25.69 4.64
C SER A 82 28.64 25.09 4.67
N SER A 83 29.56 25.81 5.30
CA SER A 83 30.85 25.28 5.75
C SER A 83 30.68 24.30 6.92
N PHE A 84 29.75 23.33 6.81
CA PHE A 84 29.62 22.23 7.75
C PHE A 84 30.76 21.25 7.51
N ARG A 85 31.85 21.40 8.27
CA ARG A 85 32.90 20.37 8.40
C ARG A 85 32.42 19.22 9.32
N GLY A 86 31.32 18.57 8.96
CA GLY A 86 30.70 17.50 9.77
C GLY A 86 29.60 16.73 9.04
N LYS A 87 29.11 15.65 9.65
CA LYS A 87 27.95 14.88 9.15
C LYS A 87 26.69 15.76 9.20
N LEU A 88 25.88 15.72 8.15
CA LEU A 88 24.60 16.42 8.10
C LEU A 88 23.61 15.80 9.10
N PRO A 89 22.65 16.59 9.64
CA PRO A 89 21.54 16.05 10.40
C PRO A 89 20.77 14.99 9.59
N GLN A 90 20.36 13.91 10.25
CA GLN A 90 19.63 12.82 9.62
C GLN A 90 18.11 13.01 9.72
N CYS A 91 17.34 12.66 8.69
CA CYS A 91 15.88 12.78 8.68
C CYS A 91 15.15 11.48 8.28
N SER A 92 13.93 11.32 8.79
CA SER A 92 13.07 10.14 8.59
C SER A 92 12.19 10.17 7.34
N SER A 93 12.43 11.10 6.39
CA SER A 93 11.77 11.08 5.08
C SER A 93 12.63 11.74 4.00
N TYR A 94 12.45 11.29 2.75
CA TYR A 94 12.97 11.95 1.56
C TYR A 94 12.03 13.08 1.11
N ILE A 95 12.55 14.21 0.65
CA ILE A 95 11.70 15.32 0.17
C ILE A 95 10.88 14.92 -1.05
N ILE A 96 11.56 14.53 -2.12
CA ILE A 96 10.92 14.23 -3.39
C ILE A 96 10.94 12.72 -3.52
N ARG A 97 9.76 12.09 -3.45
CA ARG A 97 9.58 10.62 -3.53
C ARG A 97 8.35 10.19 -4.33
N LYS A 98 7.82 11.10 -5.16
CA LYS A 98 6.62 10.91 -5.98
C LYS A 98 6.75 9.71 -6.94
N ALA A 99 7.98 9.38 -7.37
CA ALA A 99 8.22 8.22 -8.23
C ALA A 99 7.74 6.89 -7.63
N LEU A 100 7.76 6.76 -6.30
CA LEU A 100 7.30 5.56 -5.59
C LEU A 100 5.84 5.68 -5.17
N ILE A 101 5.49 6.78 -4.50
CA ILE A 101 4.24 6.88 -3.74
C ILE A 101 3.01 7.26 -4.59
N ARG A 102 3.20 7.48 -5.90
CA ARG A 102 2.12 7.79 -6.84
C ARG A 102 2.09 6.73 -7.92
N LYS A 103 0.95 6.05 -8.02
CA LYS A 103 0.76 4.84 -8.85
C LYS A 103 1.16 5.04 -10.32
N HIS A 104 0.78 6.17 -10.93
CA HIS A 104 1.11 6.47 -12.32
C HIS A 104 2.63 6.71 -12.53
N TYR A 105 3.28 7.44 -11.63
CA TYR A 105 4.74 7.65 -11.71
C TYR A 105 5.49 6.33 -11.52
N LEU A 106 5.05 5.47 -10.60
CA LEU A 106 5.65 4.16 -10.35
C LEU A 106 5.52 3.26 -11.59
N ALA A 107 4.32 3.16 -12.16
CA ALA A 107 4.06 2.36 -13.37
C ALA A 107 4.92 2.85 -14.55
N ASN A 108 5.01 4.17 -14.76
CA ASN A 108 5.84 4.74 -15.80
C ASN A 108 7.34 4.48 -15.57
N ALA A 109 7.82 4.60 -14.33
CA ALA A 109 9.22 4.33 -14.01
C ALA A 109 9.60 2.87 -14.26
N LEU A 110 8.72 1.92 -13.88
CA LEU A 110 8.88 0.49 -14.15
C LEU A 110 8.95 0.20 -15.66
N ASN A 111 7.99 0.72 -16.44
CA ASN A 111 7.95 0.51 -17.88
C ASN A 111 9.18 1.14 -18.58
N THR A 112 9.51 2.39 -18.24
CA THR A 112 10.68 3.09 -18.78
C THR A 112 11.98 2.35 -18.46
N TYR A 113 12.09 1.78 -17.26
CA TYR A 113 13.26 0.98 -16.89
C TYR A 113 13.30 -0.33 -17.68
N ALA A 114 12.17 -1.03 -17.79
CA ALA A 114 12.07 -2.29 -18.52
C ALA A 114 12.44 -2.15 -20.01
N VAL A 115 12.02 -1.06 -20.67
CA VAL A 115 12.34 -0.80 -22.09
C VAL A 115 13.83 -0.53 -22.32
N LYS A 116 14.57 -0.05 -21.32
CA LYS A 116 16.02 0.17 -21.41
C LYS A 116 16.83 -1.13 -21.32
N LEU A 117 16.22 -2.22 -20.85
CA LEU A 117 16.88 -3.52 -20.70
C LEU A 117 16.74 -4.35 -21.98
N PRO A 118 17.73 -5.21 -22.31
CA PRO A 118 17.59 -6.17 -23.39
C PRO A 118 16.36 -7.08 -23.19
N PRO A 119 15.64 -7.46 -24.27
CA PRO A 119 14.48 -8.34 -24.16
C PRO A 119 14.90 -9.68 -23.54
N GLY A 120 14.14 -10.13 -22.54
CA GLY A 120 14.38 -11.37 -21.83
C GLY A 120 13.90 -11.33 -20.38
N PRO A 121 14.15 -12.40 -19.60
CA PRO A 121 13.59 -12.58 -18.27
C PRO A 121 13.91 -11.43 -17.29
N ALA A 122 15.07 -10.79 -17.47
CA ALA A 122 15.48 -9.65 -16.65
C ALA A 122 14.59 -8.42 -16.87
N ALA A 123 14.20 -8.13 -18.11
CA ALA A 123 13.28 -7.04 -18.44
C ALA A 123 11.84 -7.40 -18.06
N ASP A 124 11.45 -8.66 -18.28
CA ASP A 124 10.09 -9.15 -17.99
C ASP A 124 9.77 -9.05 -16.50
N ARG A 125 10.77 -9.22 -15.62
CA ARG A 125 10.61 -8.99 -14.17
C ARG A 125 10.04 -7.61 -13.85
N PHE A 126 10.47 -6.56 -14.55
CA PHE A 126 10.00 -5.19 -14.29
C PHE A 126 8.66 -4.89 -14.96
N ARG A 127 8.32 -5.58 -16.05
CA ARG A 127 7.01 -5.45 -16.73
C ARG A 127 5.90 -6.16 -15.98
N THR A 128 6.26 -7.23 -15.29
CA THR A 128 5.29 -8.17 -14.72
C THR A 128 5.19 -8.11 -13.19
N CYS A 129 6.01 -7.31 -12.53
CA CYS A 129 5.97 -7.12 -11.08
C CYS A 129 4.79 -6.30 -10.59
N THR A 130 4.15 -5.51 -11.47
CA THR A 130 2.89 -4.80 -11.19
C THR A 130 1.86 -5.23 -12.22
N PRO A 131 0.56 -5.25 -11.89
CA PRO A 131 -0.48 -5.42 -12.91
C PRO A 131 -0.40 -4.29 -13.94
N ARG A 132 -0.80 -4.56 -15.20
CA ARG A 132 -0.81 -3.53 -16.24
C ARG A 132 -1.65 -2.35 -15.77
N THR A 133 -1.10 -1.15 -15.92
CA THR A 133 -1.67 0.06 -15.35
C THR A 133 -1.66 1.17 -16.41
N TRP A 134 -2.83 1.74 -16.65
CA TRP A 134 -3.05 2.88 -17.54
C TRP A 134 -3.45 4.08 -16.70
N HIS A 135 -3.05 5.26 -17.15
CA HIS A 135 -3.39 6.53 -16.52
C HIS A 135 -4.18 7.33 -17.53
N LEU A 136 -5.22 8.00 -17.05
CA LEU A 136 -6.04 8.86 -17.89
C LEU A 136 -6.34 10.15 -17.14
N GLU A 137 -6.41 11.22 -17.91
CA GLU A 137 -6.89 12.51 -17.48
C GLU A 137 -8.11 12.85 -18.32
N ILE A 138 -9.28 12.84 -17.71
CA ILE A 138 -10.57 13.02 -18.38
C ILE A 138 -11.39 14.06 -17.62
N GLN A 139 -12.00 14.99 -18.35
CA GLN A 139 -12.89 16.00 -17.77
C GLN A 139 -14.35 15.64 -17.96
N PHE A 140 -14.68 15.03 -19.09
CA PHE A 140 -16.03 14.67 -19.51
C PHE A 140 -16.05 13.28 -20.15
N ALA A 141 -17.14 12.53 -20.01
CA ALA A 141 -17.28 11.17 -20.47
C ALA A 141 -17.17 11.03 -22.00
N ASP A 142 -17.52 12.07 -22.76
CA ASP A 142 -17.43 12.12 -24.22
C ASP A 142 -15.98 12.17 -24.74
N GLU A 143 -15.03 12.63 -23.92
CA GLU A 143 -13.59 12.61 -24.24
C GLU A 143 -13.00 11.18 -24.23
N LEU A 144 -13.71 10.19 -23.66
CA LEU A 144 -13.20 8.83 -23.48
C LEU A 144 -12.84 8.16 -24.83
N ASP A 145 -13.66 8.37 -25.86
CA ASP A 145 -13.43 7.77 -27.18
C ASP A 145 -12.16 8.34 -27.83
N GLU A 146 -11.89 9.64 -27.67
CA GLU A 146 -10.66 10.27 -28.15
C GLU A 146 -9.42 9.72 -27.42
N LEU A 147 -9.51 9.58 -26.08
CA LEU A 147 -8.42 9.02 -25.27
C LEU A 147 -8.13 7.56 -25.61
N LEU A 148 -9.16 6.75 -25.91
CA LEU A 148 -9.02 5.35 -26.32
C LEU A 148 -8.34 5.19 -27.68
N MET A 149 -8.54 6.14 -28.59
CA MET A 149 -7.88 6.12 -29.90
C MET A 149 -6.42 6.58 -29.82
N ASP A 150 -6.13 7.62 -29.03
CA ASP A 150 -4.82 8.27 -29.03
C ASP A 150 -3.84 7.63 -28.03
N ASP A 151 -4.17 7.67 -26.73
CA ASP A 151 -3.24 7.33 -25.64
C ASP A 151 -3.47 5.93 -25.05
N LEU A 152 -4.69 5.40 -25.15
CA LEU A 152 -5.12 4.15 -24.53
C LEU A 152 -5.44 3.05 -25.55
N TYR A 153 -4.82 3.07 -26.73
CA TYR A 153 -5.08 2.10 -27.80
C TYR A 153 -4.89 0.65 -27.36
N ASP A 154 -3.89 0.36 -26.51
CA ASP A 154 -3.64 -0.98 -25.99
C ASP A 154 -4.59 -1.40 -24.86
N LEU A 155 -5.37 -0.48 -24.27
CA LEU A 155 -6.53 -0.81 -23.46
C LEU A 155 -7.75 -1.08 -24.34
N ALA A 156 -7.96 -0.27 -25.39
CA ALA A 156 -9.06 -0.45 -26.34
C ALA A 156 -9.02 -1.84 -26.99
N GLU A 157 -7.84 -2.29 -27.44
CA GLU A 157 -7.65 -3.65 -28.01
C GLU A 157 -8.06 -4.76 -27.03
N LEU A 158 -7.79 -4.58 -25.73
CA LEU A 158 -8.18 -5.56 -24.70
C LEU A 158 -9.69 -5.57 -24.45
N LEU A 159 -10.33 -4.39 -24.47
CA LEU A 159 -11.78 -4.28 -24.29
C LEU A 159 -12.54 -4.84 -25.49
N GLU A 160 -12.04 -4.63 -26.71
CA GLU A 160 -12.56 -5.27 -27.92
C GLU A 160 -12.41 -6.80 -27.89
N ALA A 161 -11.25 -7.29 -27.44
CA ALA A 161 -11.02 -8.73 -27.28
C ALA A 161 -11.96 -9.35 -26.24
N ASN A 162 -12.24 -8.64 -25.14
CA ASN A 162 -13.23 -9.05 -24.15
C ASN A 162 -14.63 -9.12 -24.75
N GLN A 163 -15.03 -8.14 -25.56
CA GLN A 163 -16.33 -8.15 -26.23
C GLN A 163 -16.46 -9.35 -27.17
N GLY A 164 -15.42 -9.65 -27.96
CA GLY A 164 -15.40 -10.84 -28.80
C GLY A 164 -15.47 -12.17 -28.00
N ALA A 165 -14.86 -12.22 -26.82
CA ALA A 165 -14.97 -13.39 -25.93
C ALA A 165 -16.37 -13.54 -25.35
N LEU A 166 -17.04 -12.44 -25.00
CA LEU A 166 -18.44 -12.45 -24.53
C LEU A 166 -19.40 -12.90 -25.65
N ASP A 167 -19.20 -12.41 -26.88
CA ASP A 167 -20.01 -12.79 -28.04
C ASP A 167 -19.87 -14.30 -28.39
N ASP A 168 -18.71 -14.89 -28.07
CA ASP A 168 -18.41 -16.32 -28.24
C ASP A 168 -18.84 -17.20 -27.04
N ASP A 169 -19.54 -16.65 -26.04
CA ASP A 169 -19.87 -17.32 -24.76
C ASP A 169 -18.63 -17.83 -23.97
N ARG A 170 -17.44 -17.26 -24.22
CA ARG A 170 -16.17 -17.61 -23.55
C ARG A 170 -15.93 -16.70 -22.34
N GLN A 171 -16.78 -16.81 -21.34
CA GLN A 171 -16.75 -15.94 -20.16
C GLN A 171 -15.47 -16.09 -19.31
N ASP A 172 -14.82 -17.26 -19.36
CA ASP A 172 -13.56 -17.53 -18.65
C ASP A 172 -12.35 -16.78 -19.26
N ASP A 173 -12.44 -16.34 -20.51
CA ASP A 173 -11.36 -15.63 -21.21
C ASP A 173 -11.44 -14.10 -21.00
N VAL A 174 -12.50 -13.61 -20.36
CA VAL A 174 -12.77 -12.18 -20.16
C VAL A 174 -11.83 -11.62 -19.11
N LYS A 175 -11.05 -10.59 -19.48
CA LYS A 175 -10.19 -9.86 -18.54
C LYS A 175 -10.99 -8.80 -17.78
N TRP A 176 -10.68 -8.66 -16.49
CA TRP A 176 -11.32 -7.67 -15.64
C TRP A 176 -10.36 -6.54 -15.32
N PHE A 177 -10.90 -5.34 -15.16
CA PHE A 177 -10.16 -4.12 -14.85
C PHE A 177 -10.74 -3.43 -13.62
N ILE A 178 -9.89 -2.70 -12.91
CA ILE A 178 -10.27 -1.87 -11.76
C ILE A 178 -9.92 -0.41 -12.04
N LEU A 179 -10.94 0.45 -12.00
CA LEU A 179 -10.81 1.90 -12.10
C LEU A 179 -10.65 2.48 -10.69
N LYS A 180 -9.61 3.30 -10.50
CA LYS A 180 -9.32 3.96 -9.23
C LYS A 180 -9.18 5.47 -9.47
N PRO A 181 -9.94 6.33 -8.77
CA PRO A 181 -9.73 7.77 -8.86
C PRO A 181 -8.43 8.17 -8.16
N GLY A 182 -7.65 9.06 -8.78
CA GLY A 182 -6.30 9.42 -8.32
C GLY A 182 -6.25 10.23 -7.02
N MET A 183 -7.37 10.83 -6.61
CA MET A 183 -7.51 11.65 -5.40
C MET A 183 -8.65 11.19 -4.48
N ALA A 184 -9.24 10.01 -4.73
CA ALA A 184 -10.27 9.51 -3.85
C ALA A 184 -9.68 8.89 -2.59
N ASP A 185 -10.16 9.33 -1.44
CA ASP A 185 -9.78 8.79 -0.16
C ASP A 185 -10.40 7.40 0.08
N ARG A 186 -9.67 6.55 0.81
CA ARG A 186 -10.16 5.32 1.44
C ARG A 186 -10.78 4.28 0.49
N GLY A 187 -10.57 4.36 -0.81
CA GLY A 187 -11.16 3.43 -1.78
C GLY A 187 -12.57 3.79 -2.25
N ASN A 188 -13.03 5.01 -1.95
CA ASN A 188 -14.24 5.56 -2.54
C ASN A 188 -14.06 5.76 -4.06
N GLY A 189 -15.14 5.60 -4.82
CA GLY A 189 -15.11 5.75 -6.29
C GLY A 189 -14.37 4.64 -7.04
N ILE A 190 -13.93 3.57 -6.36
CA ILE A 190 -13.39 2.39 -7.06
C ILE A 190 -14.55 1.67 -7.77
N ARG A 191 -14.31 1.30 -9.03
CA ARG A 191 -15.24 0.53 -9.87
C ARG A 191 -14.47 -0.60 -10.56
N MET A 192 -15.16 -1.69 -10.88
CA MET A 192 -14.62 -2.75 -11.72
C MET A 192 -15.42 -2.82 -13.01
N PHE A 193 -14.77 -3.18 -14.11
CA PHE A 193 -15.38 -3.29 -15.43
C PHE A 193 -14.64 -4.31 -16.29
N SER A 194 -15.28 -4.75 -17.36
CA SER A 194 -14.75 -5.70 -18.34
C SER A 194 -14.96 -5.25 -19.79
N THR A 195 -15.99 -4.44 -20.04
CA THR A 195 -16.33 -3.95 -21.39
C THR A 195 -16.21 -2.43 -21.49
N LEU A 196 -16.19 -1.92 -22.73
CA LEU A 196 -16.19 -0.49 -23.01
C LEU A 196 -17.47 0.19 -22.52
N ASP A 197 -18.64 -0.41 -22.79
CA ASP A 197 -19.94 0.12 -22.36
C ASP A 197 -20.02 0.31 -20.84
N GLN A 198 -19.49 -0.65 -20.08
CA GLN A 198 -19.40 -0.54 -18.61
C GLN A 198 -18.50 0.61 -18.19
N LEU A 199 -17.38 0.83 -18.89
CA LEU A 199 -16.46 1.95 -18.60
C LEU A 199 -17.12 3.31 -18.89
N GLN A 200 -17.81 3.45 -20.04
CA GLN A 200 -18.58 4.64 -20.39
C GLN A 200 -19.65 4.94 -19.34
N THR A 201 -20.43 3.91 -18.96
CA THR A 201 -21.47 4.05 -17.92
C THR A 201 -20.89 4.54 -16.59
N ILE A 202 -19.71 4.06 -16.20
CA ILE A 202 -19.03 4.51 -14.97
C ILE A 202 -18.67 6.00 -15.04
N PHE A 203 -18.20 6.50 -16.19
CA PHE A 203 -17.86 7.92 -16.32
C PHE A 203 -19.12 8.80 -16.36
N GLU A 204 -20.18 8.37 -17.05
CA GLU A 204 -21.48 9.05 -17.03
C GLU A 204 -22.07 9.13 -15.62
N GLU A 205 -21.94 8.07 -14.80
CA GLU A 205 -22.36 8.07 -13.39
C GLU A 205 -21.57 9.05 -12.51
N PHE A 206 -20.32 9.34 -12.89
CA PHE A 206 -19.47 10.27 -12.16
C PHE A 206 -19.83 11.72 -12.49
N GLU A 207 -20.23 12.01 -13.72
CA GLU A 207 -20.63 13.36 -14.10
C GLU A 207 -21.75 13.89 -13.19
N PRO A 208 -21.67 15.14 -12.72
CA PRO A 208 -22.79 15.74 -12.02
C PRO A 208 -23.99 15.75 -12.98
N GLU A 209 -25.19 15.41 -12.48
CA GLU A 209 -26.43 15.70 -13.20
C GLU A 209 -26.35 17.18 -13.59
N SER A 210 -26.16 17.45 -14.89
CA SER A 210 -26.14 18.81 -15.42
C SER A 210 -27.37 19.49 -14.87
N ASP A 211 -27.23 20.66 -14.23
CA ASP A 211 -28.33 21.54 -13.87
C ASP A 211 -29.07 21.90 -15.17
N GLY A 212 -29.94 20.99 -15.59
CA GLY A 212 -30.89 21.17 -16.67
C GLY A 212 -31.94 22.13 -16.15
N GLU A 213 -32.11 23.21 -16.88
CA GLU A 213 -33.08 24.28 -16.69
C GLU A 213 -34.49 23.75 -16.39
N ASP A 214 -34.80 23.49 -15.12
CA ASP A 214 -36.20 23.45 -14.64
C ASP A 214 -36.54 24.83 -14.06
N GLU A 215 -36.76 25.78 -14.96
CA GLU A 215 -37.78 26.79 -14.71
C GLU A 215 -39.09 26.04 -14.44
N HIS A 216 -39.55 25.98 -13.18
CA HIS A 216 -40.91 26.36 -12.76
C HIS A 216 -41.33 25.81 -11.38
N GLU A 217 -41.72 26.77 -10.53
CA GLU A 217 -42.77 26.73 -9.50
C GLU A 217 -42.43 26.25 -8.08
N GLU A 218 -42.19 27.26 -7.23
CA GLU A 218 -42.54 27.25 -5.82
C GLU A 218 -43.97 26.73 -5.60
N ALA A 219 -44.13 25.63 -4.85
CA ALA A 219 -45.39 25.30 -4.20
C ALA A 219 -45.14 24.66 -2.82
N GLU A 220 -45.79 25.24 -1.82
CA GLU A 220 -45.68 24.92 -0.40
C GLU A 220 -46.20 23.52 0.00
N ALA A 221 -45.62 23.02 1.10
CA ALA A 221 -46.24 22.28 2.22
C ALA A 221 -46.98 20.95 2.01
N GLY A 222 -46.44 19.89 2.65
CA GLY A 222 -47.23 19.02 3.53
C GLY A 222 -47.42 17.54 3.16
N ALA A 223 -46.85 16.68 4.02
CA ALA A 223 -47.28 15.33 4.42
C ALA A 223 -46.98 14.08 3.54
N ASP A 224 -46.25 13.16 4.18
CA ASP A 224 -46.23 11.70 4.06
C ASP A 224 -46.24 11.02 2.69
N ARG A 225 -45.04 10.55 2.28
CA ARG A 225 -44.86 9.25 1.64
C ARG A 225 -43.59 8.56 2.15
N ASP A 226 -43.81 7.61 3.06
CA ASP A 226 -42.90 6.50 3.31
C ASP A 226 -42.71 5.63 2.05
N HIS A 227 -41.54 4.97 1.99
CA HIS A 227 -41.12 3.92 1.06
C HIS A 227 -40.65 4.32 -0.36
N ALA A 228 -39.36 4.70 -0.46
CA ALA A 228 -38.36 4.04 -1.31
C ALA A 228 -37.00 4.79 -1.26
N ALA A 229 -36.41 4.92 -0.06
CA ALA A 229 -35.01 5.32 0.08
C ALA A 229 -34.19 4.05 0.27
N TYR A 230 -33.76 3.42 -0.82
CA TYR A 230 -32.88 2.26 -0.77
C TYR A 230 -31.71 2.42 -1.75
N VAL A 231 -30.56 2.76 -1.16
CA VAL A 231 -29.22 2.26 -1.53
C VAL A 231 -28.73 2.62 -2.94
N GLY A 232 -27.98 3.72 -3.06
CA GLY A 232 -27.22 4.01 -4.28
C GLY A 232 -26.44 5.34 -4.29
N LYS A 233 -26.87 6.36 -3.53
CA LYS A 233 -26.32 7.72 -3.66
C LYS A 233 -24.98 8.00 -2.95
N ASP A 234 -24.53 7.16 -2.01
CA ASP A 234 -23.39 7.52 -1.14
C ASP A 234 -21.99 7.19 -1.72
N THR A 235 -21.89 6.61 -2.92
CA THR A 235 -20.58 6.39 -3.60
C THR A 235 -20.34 7.25 -4.83
N SER A 236 -21.28 8.15 -5.16
CA SER A 236 -21.07 9.21 -6.14
C SER A 236 -20.08 10.20 -5.54
N VAL A 237 -18.78 9.98 -5.81
CA VAL A 237 -17.75 10.96 -5.47
C VAL A 237 -17.93 12.11 -6.46
N MET A 238 -18.21 13.31 -5.96
CA MET A 238 -18.39 14.51 -6.79
C MET A 238 -17.27 14.62 -7.84
N ALA A 239 -17.55 14.28 -9.10
CA ALA A 239 -16.53 14.21 -10.14
C ALA A 239 -15.88 15.53 -10.48
N SER A 240 -16.47 16.66 -10.04
CA SER A 240 -15.89 18.00 -10.21
C SER A 240 -14.47 18.14 -9.64
N GLN A 241 -14.00 17.20 -8.79
CA GLN A 241 -12.66 17.17 -8.21
C GLN A 241 -11.76 16.05 -8.75
N LEU A 242 -12.28 15.09 -9.52
CA LEU A 242 -11.54 13.91 -9.97
C LEU A 242 -11.25 13.99 -11.47
N ARG A 243 -10.07 14.52 -11.84
CA ARG A 243 -9.62 14.58 -13.25
C ARG A 243 -8.68 13.45 -13.63
N HIS A 244 -7.99 12.87 -12.65
CA HIS A 244 -7.01 11.82 -12.90
C HIS A 244 -7.55 10.48 -12.42
N PHE A 245 -7.56 9.49 -13.31
CA PHE A 245 -7.91 8.12 -12.97
C PHE A 245 -6.78 7.17 -13.33
N VAL A 246 -6.78 6.02 -12.67
CA VAL A 246 -5.87 4.93 -12.95
C VAL A 246 -6.69 3.68 -13.19
N ILE A 247 -6.53 3.10 -14.37
CA ILE A 247 -7.08 1.79 -14.72
C ILE A 247 -5.99 0.76 -14.48
N GLN A 248 -6.30 -0.33 -13.81
CA GLN A 248 -5.35 -1.40 -13.56
C GLN A 248 -6.00 -2.75 -13.88
N GLU A 249 -5.23 -3.68 -14.44
CA GLU A 249 -5.67 -5.06 -14.65
C GLU A 249 -5.99 -5.72 -13.29
N TYR A 250 -7.16 -6.34 -13.20
CA TYR A 250 -7.60 -7.04 -12.00
C TYR A 250 -7.08 -8.48 -12.01
N ILE A 251 -6.38 -8.86 -10.94
CA ILE A 251 -5.84 -10.23 -10.78
C ILE A 251 -6.99 -11.18 -10.42
N GLN A 252 -7.34 -12.06 -11.35
CA GLN A 252 -8.46 -13.01 -11.26
C GLN A 252 -8.13 -14.28 -10.49
N SER A 253 -6.85 -14.66 -10.46
CA SER A 253 -6.36 -15.82 -9.71
C SER A 253 -5.56 -15.45 -8.46
N PRO A 254 -6.13 -14.70 -7.48
CA PRO A 254 -5.45 -14.48 -6.21
C PRO A 254 -5.34 -15.79 -5.43
N LEU A 255 -4.32 -15.88 -4.59
CA LEU A 255 -4.24 -16.92 -3.57
C LEU A 255 -5.32 -16.63 -2.53
N LEU A 256 -6.22 -17.60 -2.33
CA LEU A 256 -7.29 -17.47 -1.35
C LEU A 256 -6.91 -18.27 -0.12
N VAL A 257 -7.08 -17.68 1.06
CA VAL A 257 -6.76 -18.33 2.33
C VAL A 257 -7.96 -18.24 3.23
N ASP A 258 -8.25 -19.32 3.93
CA ASP A 258 -9.17 -19.31 5.05
C ASP A 258 -8.35 -19.38 6.34
N PRO A 259 -8.26 -18.26 7.11
CA PRO A 259 -7.37 -18.18 8.25
C PRO A 259 -7.93 -19.05 9.39
N VAL A 260 -7.38 -20.26 9.53
CA VAL A 260 -7.64 -21.12 10.68
C VAL A 260 -6.56 -20.84 11.71
N SER A 261 -6.92 -20.26 12.85
CA SER A 261 -5.98 -20.13 13.97
C SER A 261 -5.49 -21.53 14.34
N PRO A 262 -4.17 -21.79 14.46
CA PRO A 262 -3.68 -23.08 14.91
C PRO A 262 -4.30 -23.41 16.27
N ALA A 263 -4.88 -24.61 16.35
CA ALA A 263 -5.42 -25.17 17.56
C ALA A 263 -4.29 -25.33 18.60
N ASP A 264 -4.27 -24.45 19.60
CA ASP A 264 -4.12 -24.79 21.01
C ASP A 264 -4.25 -23.54 21.89
N GLY A 265 -5.42 -23.37 22.53
CA GLY A 265 -5.57 -22.68 23.82
C GLY A 265 -5.45 -21.15 23.91
N SER A 266 -5.30 -20.40 22.82
CA SER A 266 -5.23 -18.92 22.89
C SER A 266 -6.62 -18.28 23.08
N LEU A 267 -6.69 -17.15 23.79
CA LEU A 267 -7.88 -16.33 24.01
C LEU A 267 -8.65 -15.97 22.70
N ALA A 268 -7.98 -16.08 21.55
CA ALA A 268 -8.55 -15.92 20.22
C ALA A 268 -9.64 -16.96 19.87
N THR A 269 -9.58 -18.18 20.41
CA THR A 269 -10.59 -19.22 20.17
C THR A 269 -11.93 -18.86 20.83
N LEU A 270 -11.91 -18.12 21.93
CA LEU A 270 -13.13 -17.62 22.58
C LEU A 270 -13.82 -16.51 21.76
N THR A 271 -13.04 -15.74 20.99
CA THR A 271 -13.58 -14.74 20.05
C THR A 271 -14.16 -15.37 18.79
N SER A 272 -13.54 -16.44 18.25
CA SER A 272 -14.13 -17.23 17.16
C SER A 272 -15.49 -17.83 17.57
N HIS A 273 -15.64 -18.27 18.81
CA HIS A 273 -16.92 -18.75 19.34
C HIS A 273 -17.95 -17.65 19.61
N LYS A 274 -17.56 -16.38 19.81
CA LYS A 274 -18.49 -15.26 19.95
C LYS A 274 -19.03 -14.75 18.60
N LEU A 275 -18.43 -15.15 17.48
CA LEU A 275 -18.98 -14.97 16.13
C LEU A 275 -20.09 -15.99 15.79
N HIS A 276 -20.39 -16.95 16.68
CA HIS A 276 -21.34 -18.05 16.43
C HIS A 276 -22.73 -17.87 17.07
N ILE A 277 -23.17 -16.63 17.32
CA ILE A 277 -24.56 -16.36 17.71
C ILE A 277 -25.26 -15.60 16.58
N GLY A 278 -25.66 -16.34 15.54
CA GLY A 278 -26.53 -15.84 14.46
C GLY A 278 -25.98 -16.14 13.07
N ASP A 279 -26.62 -17.12 12.41
CA ASP A 279 -26.47 -17.53 11.01
C ASP A 279 -25.18 -18.25 10.57
N GLU A 280 -25.39 -19.12 9.59
CA GLU A 280 -24.59 -20.27 9.18
C GLU A 280 -23.11 -19.95 8.91
N ALA A 281 -22.24 -20.90 9.30
CA ALA A 281 -20.80 -20.83 9.13
C ALA A 281 -20.39 -20.66 7.65
N SER A 282 -20.13 -19.44 7.20
CA SER A 282 -19.36 -19.20 5.96
C SER A 282 -17.86 -19.25 6.27
N CYS A 283 -17.39 -20.45 6.58
CA CYS A 283 -15.98 -20.82 6.45
C CYS A 283 -15.63 -20.70 4.95
N GLY A 284 -14.90 -19.66 4.56
CA GLY A 284 -14.79 -19.27 3.15
C GLY A 284 -13.41 -18.75 2.81
N ALA A 285 -12.86 -19.22 1.69
CA ALA A 285 -11.61 -18.74 1.14
C ALA A 285 -11.71 -17.23 0.83
N ARG A 286 -10.88 -16.42 1.47
CA ARG A 286 -10.91 -14.96 1.36
C ARG A 286 -9.70 -14.44 0.59
N LYS A 287 -9.93 -13.37 -0.17
CA LYS A 287 -8.86 -12.58 -0.78
C LYS A 287 -8.15 -11.77 0.30
N PHE A 288 -6.85 -11.58 0.14
CA PHE A 288 -6.05 -10.72 1.01
C PHE A 288 -5.01 -9.95 0.20
N HIS A 289 -4.44 -8.92 0.81
CA HIS A 289 -3.16 -8.37 0.38
C HIS A 289 -2.17 -8.41 1.53
N LEU A 290 -0.88 -8.41 1.20
CA LEU A 290 0.20 -8.30 2.17
C LEU A 290 0.60 -6.84 2.30
N ARG A 291 0.64 -6.33 3.53
CA ARG A 291 1.29 -5.06 3.90
C ARG A 291 2.70 -5.39 4.40
N ALA A 292 3.70 -5.06 3.60
CA ALA A 292 5.11 -5.18 3.92
C ALA A 292 5.67 -3.81 4.36
N TYR A 293 6.43 -3.77 5.45
CA TYR A 293 7.15 -2.55 5.85
C TYR A 293 8.55 -2.55 5.24
N VAL A 294 8.87 -1.50 4.51
CA VAL A 294 10.14 -1.38 3.77
C VAL A 294 10.90 -0.14 4.23
N LEU A 295 12.10 -0.34 4.75
CA LEU A 295 13.02 0.73 5.12
C LEU A 295 13.95 1.04 3.95
N CYS A 296 13.98 2.30 3.51
CA CYS A 296 14.94 2.79 2.53
C CYS A 296 15.94 3.72 3.21
N VAL A 297 17.24 3.47 3.06
CA VAL A 297 18.32 4.24 3.70
C VAL A 297 19.24 4.89 2.67
N ALA A 298 19.57 6.16 2.91
CA ALA A 298 20.60 6.93 2.22
C ALA A 298 20.45 6.96 0.68
N GLY A 299 21.56 6.77 -0.04
CA GLY A 299 21.62 6.83 -1.50
C GLY A 299 20.90 5.69 -2.23
N LEU A 300 20.52 4.62 -1.53
CA LEU A 300 19.51 3.58 -1.86
C LEU A 300 19.95 2.21 -1.32
N ALA A 301 19.59 1.94 -0.07
CA ALA A 301 19.57 0.59 0.48
C ALA A 301 18.14 0.26 0.95
N VAL A 302 17.56 -0.80 0.39
CA VAL A 302 16.15 -1.17 0.58
C VAL A 302 16.07 -2.45 1.40
N TYR A 303 15.38 -2.39 2.53
CA TYR A 303 15.23 -3.47 3.49
C TYR A 303 13.75 -3.80 3.69
N LEU A 304 13.37 -5.06 3.52
CA LEU A 304 12.06 -5.58 3.89
C LEU A 304 12.08 -6.03 5.35
N HIS A 305 11.12 -5.60 6.16
CA HIS A 305 10.83 -6.24 7.45
C HIS A 305 10.08 -7.55 7.19
N ASP A 306 10.62 -8.68 7.66
CA ASP A 306 10.11 -10.01 7.26
C ASP A 306 8.70 -10.30 7.82
N ASP A 307 8.31 -9.62 8.90
CA ASP A 307 6.98 -9.71 9.52
C ASP A 307 5.94 -8.90 8.72
N MET A 308 5.46 -9.49 7.62
CA MET A 308 4.42 -8.90 6.76
C MET A 308 3.01 -9.15 7.32
N LEU A 309 2.16 -8.14 7.26
CA LEU A 309 0.76 -8.25 7.68
C LEU A 309 -0.10 -8.74 6.50
N THR A 310 -1.09 -9.57 6.79
CA THR A 310 -2.09 -10.07 5.86
C THR A 310 -3.43 -9.43 6.18
N LEU A 311 -3.98 -8.67 5.24
CA LEU A 311 -5.24 -7.93 5.41
C LEU A 311 -6.30 -8.57 4.52
N PHE A 312 -7.27 -9.24 5.15
CA PHE A 312 -8.33 -9.97 4.45
C PHE A 312 -9.51 -9.08 4.05
N ALA A 313 -10.10 -9.42 2.91
CA ALA A 313 -11.42 -8.93 2.52
C ALA A 313 -12.47 -9.39 3.54
N PRO A 314 -13.53 -8.60 3.79
CA PRO A 314 -14.56 -8.95 4.77
C PRO A 314 -15.39 -10.17 4.34
N LEU A 315 -15.57 -10.40 3.04
CA LEU A 315 -16.38 -11.51 2.51
C LEU A 315 -15.52 -12.54 1.76
N ALA A 316 -16.02 -13.77 1.67
CA ALA A 316 -15.44 -14.83 0.85
C ALA A 316 -15.32 -14.38 -0.62
N TYR A 317 -14.22 -14.77 -1.25
CA TYR A 317 -13.96 -14.37 -2.63
C TYR A 317 -14.94 -15.06 -3.58
N GLN A 318 -15.42 -14.30 -4.55
CA GLN A 318 -16.16 -14.80 -5.70
C GLN A 318 -15.49 -14.26 -6.96
N SER A 319 -15.52 -15.02 -8.04
CA SER A 319 -14.98 -14.52 -9.32
C SER A 319 -15.81 -13.33 -9.81
N PRO A 320 -15.19 -12.33 -10.46
CA PRO A 320 -15.92 -11.17 -10.94
C PRO A 320 -17.00 -11.53 -11.98
N THR A 321 -18.20 -11.06 -11.72
CA THR A 321 -19.43 -11.10 -12.52
C THR A 321 -20.16 -9.76 -12.36
N GLU A 322 -21.16 -9.47 -13.20
CA GLU A 322 -21.95 -8.24 -13.06
C GLU A 322 -22.58 -8.06 -11.66
N ALA A 323 -22.97 -9.15 -11.00
CA ALA A 323 -23.55 -9.11 -9.67
C ALA A 323 -22.51 -8.83 -8.58
N THR A 324 -21.35 -9.49 -8.64
CA THR A 324 -20.28 -9.33 -7.63
C THR A 324 -19.59 -7.97 -7.75
N VAL A 325 -19.54 -7.37 -8.94
CA VAL A 325 -18.90 -6.08 -9.16
C VAL A 325 -19.69 -4.93 -8.51
N ARG A 326 -20.99 -5.11 -8.27
CA ARG A 326 -21.80 -4.18 -7.47
C ARG A 326 -21.43 -4.22 -5.99
N ASP A 327 -20.92 -5.35 -5.48
CA ASP A 327 -20.48 -5.53 -4.10
C ASP A 327 -18.98 -5.83 -4.01
N LEU A 328 -18.19 -4.76 -3.92
CA LEU A 328 -16.73 -4.84 -3.91
C LEU A 328 -16.15 -5.43 -2.60
N ARG A 329 -16.96 -5.79 -1.61
CA ARG A 329 -16.50 -6.34 -0.31
C ARG A 329 -15.79 -7.68 -0.42
N CYS A 330 -16.01 -8.46 -1.47
CA CYS A 330 -15.25 -9.70 -1.73
C CYS A 330 -13.95 -9.46 -2.51
N HIS A 331 -13.79 -8.28 -3.10
CA HIS A 331 -12.68 -7.93 -4.01
C HIS A 331 -11.69 -6.92 -3.42
N LEU A 332 -12.13 -6.07 -2.48
CA LEU A 332 -11.33 -5.05 -1.82
C LEU A 332 -10.95 -5.47 -0.40
N THR A 333 -9.68 -5.28 -0.09
CA THR A 333 -9.04 -5.71 1.16
C THR A 333 -8.67 -4.53 2.06
N ASN A 334 -9.04 -3.31 1.67
CA ASN A 334 -8.71 -2.08 2.39
C ASN A 334 -9.48 -2.02 3.71
N THR A 335 -8.77 -1.77 4.81
CA THR A 335 -9.33 -1.69 6.18
C THR A 335 -10.16 -0.43 6.42
N CYS A 336 -9.92 0.67 5.68
CA CYS A 336 -10.68 1.92 5.85
C CYS A 336 -12.13 1.79 5.34
N LEU A 337 -12.37 1.05 4.25
CA LEU A 337 -13.75 0.72 3.81
C LEU A 337 -14.49 -0.15 4.82
N GLN A 338 -13.76 -0.86 5.69
CA GLN A 338 -14.32 -1.66 6.77
C GLN A 338 -14.67 -0.81 8.01
N GLN A 339 -14.09 0.39 8.15
CA GLN A 339 -14.32 1.32 9.26
C GLN A 339 -15.56 2.20 9.06
N ASP A 340 -15.78 2.69 7.85
CA ASP A 340 -16.75 3.77 7.60
C ASP A 340 -18.22 3.33 7.64
N GLY A 341 -18.54 2.07 7.97
CA GLY A 341 -19.91 1.62 8.19
C GLY A 341 -20.83 1.69 6.96
N SER A 342 -20.41 2.32 5.86
CA SER A 342 -21.20 2.55 4.64
C SER A 342 -21.58 1.25 3.93
N LEU A 343 -20.88 0.15 4.23
CA LEU A 343 -21.21 -1.21 3.78
C LEU A 343 -21.39 -2.22 4.93
N ALA A 344 -21.41 -1.74 6.18
CA ALA A 344 -21.66 -2.57 7.35
C ALA A 344 -23.12 -2.45 7.77
N VAL A 345 -23.89 -3.52 7.57
CA VAL A 345 -25.12 -3.71 8.34
C VAL A 345 -24.68 -4.00 9.78
N GLY A 346 -24.63 -2.97 10.65
CA GLY A 346 -24.36 -3.12 12.09
C GLY A 346 -23.41 -2.08 12.70
N ASN A 347 -23.68 -1.71 13.95
CA ASN A 347 -23.16 -0.55 14.71
C ASN A 347 -21.67 -0.58 15.14
N ASP A 348 -20.79 -1.37 14.53
CA ASP A 348 -19.40 -1.50 15.02
C ASP A 348 -18.36 -0.95 14.03
N ALA A 349 -18.15 0.37 14.06
CA ALA A 349 -17.18 1.12 13.26
C ALA A 349 -15.72 0.94 13.72
N ARG A 350 -15.19 -0.29 13.64
CA ARG A 350 -13.75 -0.59 13.70
C ARG A 350 -13.45 -1.72 12.71
N PRO A 351 -12.28 -1.74 12.03
CA PRO A 351 -11.85 -2.96 11.36
C PRO A 351 -11.67 -3.94 12.49
N LYS A 352 -12.51 -4.97 12.58
CA LYS A 352 -12.34 -5.94 13.64
C LYS A 352 -10.92 -6.49 13.47
N GLU A 353 -10.11 -6.38 14.53
CA GLU A 353 -8.71 -6.88 14.57
C GLU A 353 -8.60 -8.35 14.12
N GLU A 354 -9.75 -9.04 14.00
CA GLU A 354 -9.95 -10.36 13.41
C GLU A 354 -9.63 -10.51 11.91
N ASN A 355 -9.46 -9.42 11.14
CA ASN A 355 -9.15 -9.51 9.69
C ASN A 355 -7.67 -9.25 9.35
N VAL A 356 -6.84 -8.96 10.35
CA VAL A 356 -5.41 -8.70 10.17
C VAL A 356 -4.61 -9.80 10.87
N PHE A 357 -3.76 -10.49 10.11
CA PHE A 357 -2.91 -11.59 10.61
C PHE A 357 -1.46 -11.35 10.23
N LEU A 358 -0.53 -11.96 10.96
CA LEU A 358 0.86 -12.02 10.49
C LEU A 358 0.95 -13.12 9.42
N TRP A 359 1.68 -12.87 8.33
CA TRP A 359 1.83 -13.85 7.25
C TRP A 359 2.39 -15.20 7.74
N THR A 360 3.31 -15.16 8.70
CA THR A 360 3.89 -16.35 9.32
C THR A 360 2.92 -17.10 10.23
N ASP A 361 1.89 -16.45 10.75
CA ASP A 361 0.87 -17.12 11.60
C ASP A 361 -0.08 -17.98 10.77
N LEU A 362 -0.12 -17.78 9.45
CA LEU A 362 -1.02 -18.50 8.54
C LEU A 362 -0.49 -19.88 8.13
N VAL A 363 0.68 -20.31 8.62
CA VAL A 363 1.20 -21.66 8.40
C VAL A 363 0.17 -22.71 8.86
N GLY A 364 -0.15 -23.66 8.00
CA GLY A 364 -1.17 -24.68 8.27
C GLY A 364 -2.60 -24.26 7.91
N SER A 365 -2.86 -23.00 7.58
CA SER A 365 -4.17 -22.56 7.10
C SER A 365 -4.48 -23.17 5.72
N PRO A 366 -5.72 -23.62 5.47
CA PRO A 366 -6.13 -24.09 4.15
C PRO A 366 -6.10 -22.94 3.14
N PHE A 367 -5.58 -23.22 1.95
CA PHE A 367 -5.60 -22.29 0.83
C PHE A 367 -6.28 -22.89 -0.40
N TYR A 368 -6.77 -22.01 -1.27
CA TYR A 368 -7.55 -22.36 -2.44
C TYR A 368 -7.08 -21.52 -3.64
N THR A 369 -7.30 -22.07 -4.84
CA THR A 369 -7.00 -21.39 -6.10
C THR A 369 -8.31 -21.08 -6.83
N ALA A 370 -8.49 -19.83 -7.26
CA ALA A 370 -9.75 -19.32 -7.80
C ALA A 370 -10.22 -20.00 -9.11
N ASN A 371 -9.30 -20.64 -9.87
CA ASN A 371 -9.55 -21.20 -11.20
C ASN A 371 -9.84 -22.72 -11.21
N THR A 372 -10.19 -23.30 -10.06
CA THR A 372 -10.76 -24.66 -10.00
C THR A 372 -12.28 -24.55 -10.07
N SER A 373 -12.84 -24.83 -11.25
CA SER A 373 -14.27 -24.74 -11.57
C SER A 373 -15.17 -25.23 -10.43
N THR A 374 -15.88 -24.31 -9.77
CA THR A 374 -17.20 -24.44 -9.09
C THR A 374 -17.49 -25.66 -8.22
N THR A 375 -16.49 -26.47 -7.90
CA THR A 375 -16.57 -27.63 -7.04
C THR A 375 -15.33 -27.57 -6.19
N ILE A 376 -15.52 -27.20 -4.92
CA ILE A 376 -14.52 -27.31 -3.86
C ILE A 376 -14.17 -28.80 -3.73
N GLN A 377 -13.34 -29.33 -4.64
CA GLN A 377 -12.85 -30.70 -4.57
C GLN A 377 -11.64 -30.74 -3.66
N ASP A 378 -11.92 -30.93 -2.37
CA ASP A 378 -11.40 -32.03 -1.54
C ASP A 378 -9.92 -32.44 -1.71
N SER A 379 -9.03 -31.47 -1.82
CA SER A 379 -7.68 -31.59 -1.27
C SER A 379 -7.32 -30.27 -0.60
N SER A 380 -7.55 -30.18 0.71
CA SER A 380 -7.20 -29.00 1.50
C SER A 380 -5.69 -28.87 1.58
N GLN A 381 -5.09 -28.25 0.55
CA GLN A 381 -3.70 -27.86 0.58
C GLN A 381 -3.54 -26.81 1.68
N GLN A 382 -2.58 -27.03 2.56
CA GLN A 382 -2.27 -26.14 3.66
C GLN A 382 -1.03 -25.31 3.34
N LEU A 383 -1.00 -24.06 3.79
CA LEU A 383 0.16 -23.20 3.65
C LEU A 383 1.36 -23.83 4.38
N SER A 384 2.36 -24.23 3.61
CA SER A 384 3.60 -24.79 4.16
C SER A 384 4.58 -23.68 4.56
N GLN A 385 5.49 -23.96 5.49
CA GLN A 385 6.57 -23.03 5.84
C GLN A 385 7.41 -22.64 4.60
N GLN A 386 7.58 -23.56 3.65
CA GLN A 386 8.33 -23.30 2.41
C GLN A 386 7.60 -22.28 1.54
N MET A 387 6.27 -22.36 1.46
CA MET A 387 5.46 -21.42 0.69
C MET A 387 5.46 -20.01 1.31
N ILE A 388 5.38 -19.91 2.64
CA ILE A 388 5.50 -18.63 3.37
C ILE A 388 6.84 -17.96 3.06
N GLU A 389 7.93 -18.73 3.14
CA GLU A 389 9.30 -18.25 2.87
C GLU A 389 9.51 -17.92 1.38
N GLU A 390 8.92 -18.69 0.48
CA GLU A 390 8.96 -18.41 -0.96
C GLU A 390 8.28 -17.08 -1.30
N VAL A 391 7.10 -16.82 -0.73
CA VAL A 391 6.38 -15.55 -0.90
C VAL A 391 7.20 -14.39 -0.34
N ARG A 392 7.84 -14.54 0.83
CA ARG A 392 8.73 -13.54 1.42
C ARG A 392 9.93 -13.23 0.51
N ARG A 393 10.57 -14.26 -0.06
CA ARG A 393 11.67 -14.08 -1.04
C ARG A 393 11.19 -13.35 -2.30
N LYS A 394 10.05 -13.77 -2.87
CA LYS A 394 9.46 -13.11 -4.05
C LYS A 394 9.06 -11.67 -3.77
N ALA A 395 8.53 -11.38 -2.58
CA ALA A 395 8.24 -10.02 -2.12
C ALA A 395 9.51 -9.17 -2.06
N ALA A 396 10.59 -9.67 -1.45
CA ALA A 396 11.88 -8.97 -1.40
C ALA A 396 12.43 -8.67 -2.81
N GLU A 397 12.31 -9.63 -3.74
CA GLU A 397 12.69 -9.44 -5.14
C GLU A 397 11.82 -8.37 -5.83
N VAL A 398 10.50 -8.43 -5.71
CA VAL A 398 9.58 -7.44 -6.32
C VAL A 398 9.81 -6.04 -5.76
N ILE A 399 10.00 -5.92 -4.44
CA ILE A 399 10.31 -4.65 -3.77
C ILE A 399 11.65 -4.10 -4.27
N GLY A 400 12.69 -4.93 -4.30
CA GLY A 400 14.01 -4.51 -4.77
C GLY A 400 14.00 -4.01 -6.21
N ALA A 401 13.32 -4.74 -7.11
CA ALA A 401 13.18 -4.35 -8.51
C ALA A 401 12.41 -3.03 -8.67
N SER A 402 11.30 -2.88 -7.94
CA SER A 402 10.46 -1.68 -8.03
C SER A 402 11.20 -0.43 -7.56
N PHE A 403 11.94 -0.53 -6.45
CA PHE A 403 12.75 0.58 -5.94
C PHE A 403 13.94 0.88 -6.86
N GLU A 404 14.61 -0.14 -7.40
CA GLU A 404 15.68 0.06 -8.39
C GLU A 404 15.18 0.84 -9.62
N ALA A 405 14.06 0.40 -10.21
CA ALA A 405 13.49 1.03 -11.39
C ALA A 405 13.04 2.47 -11.10
N ALA A 406 12.35 2.69 -9.98
CA ALA A 406 11.92 4.02 -9.55
C ALA A 406 13.11 4.97 -9.33
N ALA A 407 14.20 4.49 -8.74
CA ALA A 407 15.39 5.30 -8.49
C ALA A 407 16.13 5.65 -9.79
N LYS A 408 16.30 4.69 -10.71
CA LYS A 408 17.08 4.87 -11.94
C LYS A 408 16.31 5.59 -13.04
N ALA A 409 15.06 5.19 -13.28
CA ALA A 409 14.23 5.78 -14.34
C ALA A 409 13.42 6.98 -13.84
N GLY A 410 13.03 7.01 -12.56
CA GLY A 410 12.23 8.07 -11.95
C GLY A 410 13.03 9.11 -11.16
N SER A 411 14.35 9.22 -11.37
CA SER A 411 15.28 10.06 -10.57
C SER A 411 14.92 11.55 -10.45
N ILE A 412 14.13 12.10 -11.38
CA ILE A 412 13.60 13.47 -11.27
C ILE A 412 12.52 13.56 -10.18
N HIS A 413 11.71 12.52 -10.06
CA HIS A 413 10.58 12.41 -9.15
C HIS A 413 10.90 11.63 -7.87
N TRP A 414 12.14 11.15 -7.72
CA TRP A 414 12.66 10.64 -6.46
C TRP A 414 14.13 11.03 -6.27
N GLN A 415 14.37 11.91 -5.30
CA GLN A 415 15.71 12.40 -4.96
C GLN A 415 16.16 11.77 -3.65
N MET A 416 17.11 10.85 -3.75
CA MET A 416 17.67 10.12 -2.60
C MET A 416 18.80 10.93 -1.96
N TRP A 417 18.79 11.01 -0.63
CA TRP A 417 19.73 11.81 0.15
C TRP A 417 20.55 10.93 1.10
N PRO A 418 21.88 11.09 1.18
CA PRO A 418 22.73 10.31 2.07
C PRO A 418 22.35 10.40 3.56
N ASN A 419 21.74 11.52 3.98
CA ASN A 419 21.30 11.78 5.34
C ASN A 419 19.80 11.53 5.57
N ALA A 420 19.11 10.86 4.65
CA ALA A 420 17.71 10.50 4.81
C ALA A 420 17.53 8.98 4.95
N PHE A 421 16.49 8.58 5.67
CA PHE A 421 15.91 7.25 5.59
C PHE A 421 14.40 7.38 5.65
N GLU A 422 13.66 6.39 5.17
CA GLU A 422 12.19 6.42 5.22
C GLU A 422 11.61 5.01 5.31
N VAL A 423 10.51 4.87 6.05
CA VAL A 423 9.73 3.63 6.12
C VAL A 423 8.49 3.77 5.23
N PHE A 424 8.34 2.83 4.31
CA PHE A 424 7.19 2.72 3.41
C PHE A 424 6.33 1.52 3.77
N GLY A 425 5.01 1.63 3.59
CA GLY A 425 4.11 0.49 3.55
C GLY A 425 3.92 0.05 2.11
N VAL A 426 4.27 -1.18 1.79
CA VAL A 426 4.16 -1.73 0.44
C VAL A 426 3.05 -2.76 0.42
N ASP A 427 2.06 -2.54 -0.45
CA ASP A 427 0.93 -3.44 -0.61
C ASP A 427 1.19 -4.39 -1.77
N LEU A 428 1.19 -5.69 -1.47
CA LEU A 428 1.48 -6.78 -2.39
C LEU A 428 0.29 -7.72 -2.50
N LEU A 429 0.05 -8.26 -3.70
CA LEU A 429 -0.92 -9.33 -3.92
C LEU A 429 -0.19 -10.63 -4.26
N VAL A 430 -0.70 -11.75 -3.75
CA VAL A 430 -0.17 -13.09 -4.03
C VAL A 430 -1.21 -13.87 -4.82
N GLY A 431 -0.77 -14.67 -5.78
CA GLY A 431 -1.66 -15.45 -6.64
C GLY A 431 -0.89 -16.22 -7.70
N TYR A 432 -1.56 -16.53 -8.80
CA TYR A 432 -1.01 -17.34 -9.89
C TYR A 432 -1.15 -16.58 -11.21
N ASP A 433 -0.11 -16.63 -12.04
CA ASP A 433 -0.13 -15.91 -13.33
C ASP A 433 -1.05 -16.63 -14.32
N ASP A 434 -2.09 -15.94 -14.76
CA ASP A 434 -3.06 -16.46 -15.73
C ASP A 434 -2.47 -16.57 -17.15
N ASN A 435 -1.38 -15.85 -17.45
CA ASN A 435 -0.78 -15.82 -18.79
C ASN A 435 0.28 -16.91 -19.03
N VAL A 436 0.63 -17.72 -18.03
CA VAL A 436 1.60 -18.81 -18.17
C VAL A 436 0.86 -20.08 -18.59
N ASP A 437 0.65 -20.19 -19.91
CA ASP A 437 0.23 -21.38 -20.69
C ASP A 437 -0.50 -22.50 -19.93
N ALA A 438 -1.83 -22.53 -20.07
CA ALA A 438 -2.67 -23.72 -19.85
C ALA A 438 -2.27 -24.95 -20.72
N GLY A 439 -1.25 -24.83 -21.58
CA GLY A 439 -0.78 -25.85 -22.51
C GLY A 439 0.45 -26.65 -22.08
N LYS A 440 1.12 -26.30 -20.98
CA LYS A 440 2.22 -27.09 -20.41
C LYS A 440 1.81 -27.48 -19.00
N GLY A 441 1.67 -28.78 -18.73
CA GLY A 441 1.28 -29.32 -17.42
C GLY A 441 2.32 -29.12 -16.31
N GLU A 442 2.94 -27.94 -16.24
CA GLU A 442 3.84 -27.51 -15.19
C GLU A 442 3.04 -26.87 -14.05
N ASN A 443 3.49 -27.09 -12.81
CA ASN A 443 2.91 -26.48 -11.61
C ASN A 443 2.76 -24.97 -11.81
N LYS A 444 1.54 -24.43 -11.62
CA LYS A 444 1.32 -22.98 -11.57
C LYS A 444 2.21 -22.39 -10.47
N GLU A 445 3.18 -21.58 -10.86
CA GLU A 445 4.11 -20.95 -9.93
C GLU A 445 3.41 -19.76 -9.24
N LEU A 446 3.59 -19.66 -7.91
CA LEU A 446 3.12 -18.50 -7.14
C LEU A 446 3.81 -17.22 -7.60
N LYS A 447 3.05 -16.15 -7.73
CA LYS A 447 3.56 -14.84 -8.11
C LYS A 447 3.13 -13.78 -7.10
N VAL A 448 3.99 -12.79 -6.93
CA VAL A 448 3.76 -11.63 -6.08
C VAL A 448 3.74 -10.40 -6.98
N TRP A 449 2.68 -9.60 -6.85
CA TRP A 449 2.54 -8.33 -7.57
C TRP A 449 2.54 -7.17 -6.59
N LEU A 450 3.23 -6.09 -6.95
CA LEU A 450 3.15 -4.81 -6.29
C LEU A 450 1.86 -4.08 -6.70
N LEU A 451 1.07 -3.67 -5.72
CA LEU A 451 -0.14 -2.87 -5.93
C LEU A 451 0.14 -1.38 -5.75
N GLU A 452 0.81 -1.02 -4.65
CA GLU A 452 1.16 0.36 -4.29
C GLU A 452 2.23 0.46 -3.21
N VAL A 453 2.84 1.65 -3.14
CA VAL A 453 3.79 2.04 -2.10
C VAL A 453 3.23 3.27 -1.41
N ASN A 454 3.06 3.19 -0.09
CA ASN A 454 2.50 4.22 0.75
C ASN A 454 3.61 4.82 1.62
N ALA A 455 3.84 6.13 1.51
CA ALA A 455 4.65 6.86 2.49
C ALA A 455 3.85 7.08 3.78
N GLN A 456 4.55 7.17 4.91
CA GLN A 456 3.95 7.33 6.23
C GLN A 456 2.79 6.34 6.45
N PRO A 457 3.07 5.03 6.35
CA PRO A 457 2.01 4.02 6.43
C PRO A 457 1.27 4.11 7.76
N ASP A 458 -0.04 3.88 7.73
CA ASP A 458 -0.85 3.84 8.93
C ASP A 458 -0.55 2.56 9.73
N PHE A 459 0.33 2.70 10.72
CA PHE A 459 0.73 1.62 11.61
C PHE A 459 -0.40 1.16 12.55
N ALA A 460 -1.43 1.98 12.77
CA ALA A 460 -2.55 1.64 13.66
C ALA A 460 -3.42 0.50 13.08
N GLN A 461 -3.37 0.28 11.76
CA GLN A 461 -4.03 -0.85 11.08
C GLN A 461 -3.58 -2.22 11.61
N THR A 462 -2.40 -2.27 12.24
CA THR A 462 -1.83 -3.49 12.83
C THR A 462 -2.64 -3.99 14.05
N GLY A 463 -3.38 -3.10 14.72
CA GLY A 463 -4.13 -3.43 15.94
C GLY A 463 -3.23 -3.63 17.17
N ALA A 464 -3.83 -3.71 18.36
CA ALA A 464 -3.07 -3.81 19.61
C ALA A 464 -2.30 -5.15 19.72
N ARG A 465 -2.88 -6.22 19.14
CA ARG A 465 -2.33 -7.59 19.17
C ARG A 465 -0.95 -7.69 18.51
N LEU A 466 -0.75 -7.00 17.40
CA LEU A 466 0.47 -7.09 16.60
C LEU A 466 1.41 -5.90 16.87
N SER A 467 1.24 -5.22 18.00
CA SER A 467 2.02 -4.02 18.31
C SER A 467 3.51 -4.25 18.52
N ALA A 468 3.88 -5.45 18.93
CA ALA A 468 5.26 -5.89 18.99
C ALA A 468 5.96 -5.86 17.61
N VAL A 469 5.22 -6.07 16.51
CA VAL A 469 5.78 -6.02 15.14
C VAL A 469 6.26 -4.60 14.83
N ILE A 470 5.45 -3.60 15.14
CA ILE A 470 5.80 -2.20 14.87
C ILE A 470 6.90 -1.71 15.80
N ASP A 471 6.88 -2.11 17.07
CA ASP A 471 7.97 -1.82 18.01
C ASP A 471 9.30 -2.41 17.50
N ARG A 472 9.27 -3.67 17.03
CA ARG A 472 10.44 -4.32 16.44
C ARG A 472 10.90 -3.61 15.16
N LEU A 473 9.99 -3.18 14.30
CA LEU A 473 10.29 -2.41 13.10
C LEU A 473 11.07 -1.14 13.45
N PHE A 474 10.58 -0.31 14.38
CA PHE A 474 11.28 0.93 14.75
C PHE A 474 12.63 0.68 15.45
N GLU A 475 12.76 -0.41 16.21
CA GLU A 475 14.05 -0.84 16.74
C GLU A 475 15.04 -1.13 15.60
N ARG A 476 14.62 -1.89 14.58
CA ARG A 476 15.43 -2.19 13.40
C ARG A 476 15.77 -0.94 12.59
N VAL A 477 14.85 0.03 12.47
CA VAL A 477 15.15 1.33 11.83
C VAL A 477 16.29 2.03 12.55
N CYS A 478 16.28 2.07 13.88
CA CYS A 478 17.36 2.68 14.66
C CYS A 478 18.69 1.93 14.46
N GLU A 479 18.66 0.60 14.47
CA GLU A 479 19.85 -0.26 14.32
C GLU A 479 20.48 -0.19 12.92
N ILE A 480 19.67 -0.11 11.87
CA ILE A 480 20.12 -0.16 10.47
C ILE A 480 20.40 1.24 9.91
N ALA A 481 19.52 2.21 10.14
CA ALA A 481 19.62 3.53 9.51
C ALA A 481 20.37 4.55 10.39
N VAL A 482 20.11 4.54 11.70
CA VAL A 482 20.57 5.63 12.59
C VAL A 482 21.96 5.35 13.17
N LEU A 483 22.13 4.22 13.86
CA LEU A 483 23.39 3.92 14.54
C LEU A 483 24.59 3.91 13.57
N PRO A 484 24.52 3.27 12.37
CA PRO A 484 25.65 3.24 11.44
C PRO A 484 25.98 4.61 10.87
N TYR A 485 24.95 5.42 10.53
CA TYR A 485 25.16 6.77 9.99
C TYR A 485 25.91 7.67 10.99
N HIS A 486 25.66 7.52 12.29
CA HIS A 486 26.31 8.32 13.33
C HIS A 486 27.54 7.66 13.97
N ALA A 487 27.93 6.44 13.59
CA ALA A 487 29.14 5.79 14.11
C ALA A 487 30.43 6.51 13.65
N ASP A 488 31.51 6.42 14.43
CA ASP A 488 32.80 6.98 14.04
C ASP A 488 33.46 6.08 12.99
N ALA A 489 34.09 6.66 11.97
CA ALA A 489 34.66 5.94 10.82
C ALA A 489 35.76 4.89 11.17
N GLY A 490 36.15 4.79 12.45
CA GLY A 490 37.14 3.84 12.97
C GLY A 490 36.57 2.74 13.89
N SER A 491 35.27 2.72 14.19
CA SER A 491 34.67 1.59 14.91
C SER A 491 34.44 0.44 13.92
N GLY A 492 35.48 -0.41 13.80
CA GLY A 492 35.60 -1.55 12.89
C GLY A 492 34.29 -2.07 12.31
N ASP A 493 34.18 -1.87 11.00
CA ASP A 493 33.44 -2.65 10.02
C ASP A 493 32.81 -3.94 10.58
N LYS A 494 31.64 -3.79 11.20
CA LYS A 494 30.64 -4.85 11.34
C LYS A 494 29.60 -4.74 10.22
N ASP A 495 29.85 -3.93 9.19
CA ASP A 495 29.16 -4.11 7.92
C ASP A 495 29.82 -5.31 7.23
N VAL A 496 29.62 -6.50 7.81
CA VAL A 496 29.74 -7.76 7.06
C VAL A 496 28.78 -7.58 5.91
N THR A 497 29.33 -7.13 4.76
CA THR A 497 28.60 -6.65 3.58
C THR A 497 27.33 -7.45 3.40
N TRP A 498 26.22 -6.87 3.85
CA TRP A 498 24.94 -7.57 3.87
C TRP A 498 24.59 -7.88 2.41
N LYS A 499 24.44 -9.16 2.08
CA LYS A 499 24.19 -9.56 0.70
C LYS A 499 22.71 -9.37 0.36
N VAL A 500 22.43 -8.97 -0.88
CA VAL A 500 21.06 -8.90 -1.39
C VAL A 500 20.40 -10.28 -1.28
N GLY A 501 19.21 -10.33 -0.69
CA GLY A 501 18.44 -11.55 -0.38
C GLY A 501 18.73 -12.17 0.99
N GLU A 502 19.77 -11.74 1.70
CA GLU A 502 20.09 -12.24 3.04
C GLU A 502 19.15 -11.62 4.09
N SER A 503 18.56 -12.45 4.96
CA SER A 503 17.79 -12.01 6.13
C SER A 503 18.66 -12.00 7.39
N ARG A 504 18.55 -10.94 8.20
CA ARG A 504 19.19 -10.79 9.51
C ARG A 504 18.20 -10.17 10.50
N ASP A 505 17.97 -10.86 11.60
CA ASP A 505 17.12 -10.42 12.72
C ASP A 505 15.68 -10.01 12.31
N GLY A 506 15.09 -10.70 11.34
CA GLY A 506 13.74 -10.41 10.83
C GLY A 506 13.68 -9.23 9.86
N THR A 507 14.78 -8.96 9.17
CA THR A 507 14.86 -7.93 8.12
C THR A 507 15.68 -8.51 6.98
N THR A 508 15.30 -8.25 5.73
CA THR A 508 15.98 -8.75 4.53
C THR A 508 16.44 -7.60 3.66
N LEU A 509 17.67 -7.65 3.16
CA LEU A 509 18.15 -6.67 2.19
C LEU A 509 17.60 -6.99 0.78
N CYS A 510 16.74 -6.14 0.24
CA CYS A 510 16.11 -6.30 -1.07
C CYS A 510 16.96 -5.77 -2.22
N PHE A 511 17.64 -4.64 -1.99
CA PHE A 511 18.44 -3.96 -3.00
C PHE A 511 19.42 -3.00 -2.33
N ARG A 512 20.61 -2.81 -2.93
CA ARG A 512 21.61 -1.84 -2.47
C ARG A 512 22.41 -1.30 -3.64
N GLU A 513 22.41 0.02 -3.80
CA GLU A 513 23.27 0.75 -4.72
C GLU A 513 23.39 2.19 -4.21
N GLU A 514 24.58 2.81 -4.27
CA GLU A 514 24.72 4.20 -3.84
C GLU A 514 24.39 5.12 -5.02
N LEU A 515 23.12 5.51 -5.15
CA LEU A 515 22.62 6.38 -6.23
C LEU A 515 22.46 7.85 -5.79
N GLY A 516 22.73 8.15 -4.52
CA GLY A 516 22.73 9.51 -4.01
C GLY A 516 23.73 10.36 -4.78
N ARG A 517 23.33 11.59 -5.16
CA ARG A 517 24.31 12.58 -5.59
C ARG A 517 25.15 12.90 -4.36
N GLY A 518 26.41 12.43 -4.35
CA GLY A 518 27.38 12.89 -3.37
C GLY A 518 27.36 14.42 -3.39
N PHE A 519 27.14 15.03 -2.23
CA PHE A 519 27.06 16.48 -2.13
C PHE A 519 28.37 17.14 -2.52
#